data_AF-A0A7J2WQG8-F1
#
_entry.id   AF-A0A7J2WQG8-F1
#
_cell.length_a   1.000
_cell.length_b   1.000
_cell.length_c   1.000
_cell.angle_alpha   90.00
_cell.angle_beta   90.00
_cell.angle_gamma   90.00
#
_symmetry.space_group_name_H-M   'P 1'
#
loop_
_entity.id
_entity.type
_entity.pdbx_description
1 polymer ?
#
loop_
_entity_poly.entity_id
_entity_poly.type
_entity_poly.pdbx_seq_one_letter_code
_entity_poly.pdbx_strand_id
1 'polypeptide(L)'
;MAIIKLLLSILDKEGFTLIGFYPPGELSEEVKKLVVKAFPMSASGGEIVKFKQMDLNFVGCTLRLTGEKPRQGIASLVAITDDEREVSRVESGILKVAESISSSDMTAERLRDLLPDVFKFLSAYRVKEGEVEGKDKGALDKAVERGRGFF
;
A
#
# COMPACT_ATOMS: atom_id res chain seq x y z
N MET A 1 0.34 -16.41 9.55
CA MET A 1 0.42 -15.23 10.43
C MET A 1 0.27 -13.99 9.55
N ALA A 2 -0.10 -12.83 10.11
CA ALA A 2 -0.59 -11.69 9.32
C ALA A 2 0.54 -10.79 8.80
N ILE A 3 0.18 -9.89 7.88
CA ILE A 3 0.99 -8.71 7.53
C ILE A 3 1.47 -8.06 8.83
N ILE A 4 2.77 -7.80 8.91
CA ILE A 4 3.41 -7.29 10.12
C ILE A 4 3.42 -5.77 10.11
N LYS A 5 3.68 -5.19 8.93
CA LYS A 5 3.79 -3.73 8.75
C LYS A 5 3.38 -3.33 7.35
N LEU A 6 2.77 -2.17 7.24
CA LEU A 6 2.45 -1.47 6.01
C LEU A 6 3.19 -0.13 6.02
N LEU A 7 3.87 0.18 4.94
CA LEU A 7 4.72 1.36 4.79
C LEU A 7 4.21 2.19 3.61
N LEU A 8 4.26 3.51 3.76
CA LEU A 8 3.91 4.47 2.73
C LEU A 8 5.05 5.46 2.53
N SER A 9 5.54 5.55 1.31
CA SER A 9 6.51 6.56 0.89
C SER A 9 5.98 7.36 -0.31
N ILE A 10 6.47 8.58 -0.48
CA ILE A 10 6.17 9.45 -1.64
C ILE A 10 7.45 9.78 -2.38
N LEU A 11 7.34 9.97 -3.69
CA LEU A 11 8.42 10.51 -4.48
C LEU A 11 8.47 12.04 -4.33
N ASP A 12 9.57 12.54 -3.82
CA ASP A 12 9.88 13.96 -3.76
C ASP A 12 11.05 14.33 -4.70
N LYS A 13 11.70 15.48 -4.46
CA LYS A 13 12.82 15.95 -5.30
C LYS A 13 14.11 15.16 -5.07
N GLU A 14 14.28 14.56 -3.90
CA GLU A 14 15.48 13.87 -3.44
C GLU A 14 15.34 12.35 -3.59
N GLY A 15 14.12 11.83 -3.70
CA GLY A 15 13.83 10.43 -3.96
C GLY A 15 12.54 10.00 -3.28
N PHE A 16 12.41 8.70 -2.99
CA PHE A 16 11.29 8.23 -2.16
C PHE A 16 11.55 8.57 -0.69
N THR A 17 10.60 9.22 -0.05
CA THR A 17 10.63 9.56 1.38
C THR A 17 9.51 8.84 2.10
N LEU A 18 9.83 8.12 3.18
CA LEU A 18 8.82 7.43 4.00
C LEU A 18 7.99 8.47 4.78
N ILE A 19 6.68 8.46 4.59
CA ILE A 19 5.75 9.43 5.21
C ILE A 19 4.77 8.81 6.19
N GLY A 20 4.68 7.47 6.25
CA GLY A 20 3.81 6.79 7.19
C GLY A 20 4.05 5.29 7.26
N PHE A 21 3.65 4.70 8.37
CA PHE A 21 3.61 3.25 8.53
C PHE A 21 2.61 2.82 9.60
N TYR A 22 2.13 1.59 9.49
CA TYR A 22 1.20 0.98 10.43
C TYR A 22 1.44 -0.54 10.56
N PRO A 23 1.33 -1.16 11.75
CA PRO A 23 1.04 -0.56 13.05
C PRO A 23 2.17 0.39 13.52
N PRO A 24 1.86 1.38 14.41
CA PRO A 24 2.89 2.24 14.98
C PRO A 24 3.87 1.44 15.83
N GLY A 25 5.10 1.94 15.97
CA GLY A 25 6.19 1.28 16.68
C GLY A 25 7.50 1.36 15.89
N GLU A 26 8.57 0.80 16.44
CA GLU A 26 9.89 0.93 15.84
C GLU A 26 9.98 0.29 14.45
N LEU A 27 10.73 0.93 13.57
CA LEU A 27 11.13 0.39 12.27
C LEU A 27 12.65 0.50 12.21
N SER A 28 13.34 -0.59 11.93
CA SER A 28 14.79 -0.54 11.81
C SER A 28 15.19 0.39 10.65
N GLU A 29 16.29 1.11 10.82
CA GLU A 29 16.83 1.99 9.78
C GLU A 29 17.13 1.24 8.48
N GLU A 30 17.45 -0.05 8.58
CA GLU A 30 17.66 -0.91 7.44
C GLU A 30 16.35 -1.12 6.64
N VAL A 31 15.24 -1.44 7.29
CA VAL A 31 13.93 -1.59 6.63
C VAL A 31 13.49 -0.28 5.98
N LYS A 32 13.71 0.87 6.64
CA LYS A 32 13.42 2.19 6.05
C LYS A 32 14.19 2.40 4.74
N LYS A 33 15.50 2.15 4.77
CA LYS A 33 16.37 2.30 3.60
C LYS A 33 15.99 1.36 2.45
N LEU A 34 15.57 0.15 2.77
CA LEU A 34 15.17 -0.85 1.76
C LEU A 34 13.92 -0.44 1.00
N VAL A 35 12.92 0.04 1.72
CA VAL A 35 11.65 0.47 1.11
C VAL A 35 11.85 1.71 0.23
N VAL A 36 12.73 2.63 0.64
CA VAL A 36 13.12 3.78 -0.18
C VAL A 36 13.88 3.35 -1.44
N LYS A 37 14.67 2.28 -1.39
CA LYS A 37 15.52 1.83 -2.52
C LYS A 37 14.84 0.86 -3.48
N ALA A 38 13.90 0.04 -3.02
CA ALA A 38 13.37 -1.07 -3.81
C ALA A 38 12.22 -0.69 -4.75
N PHE A 39 11.41 0.31 -4.37
CA PHE A 39 10.22 0.72 -5.10
C PHE A 39 10.35 1.86 -6.13
N PRO A 40 11.46 2.65 -6.20
CA PRO A 40 11.67 3.59 -7.31
C PRO A 40 11.75 2.94 -8.70
N MET A 41 11.93 1.63 -8.79
CA MET A 41 12.09 0.91 -10.07
C MET A 41 10.77 0.56 -10.78
N SER A 42 9.60 0.89 -10.20
CA SER A 42 8.25 0.59 -10.73
C SER A 42 7.49 1.86 -11.19
N ALA A 43 8.20 2.79 -11.85
CA ALA A 43 7.64 4.09 -12.26
C ALA A 43 6.41 3.99 -13.21
N SER A 44 6.14 2.82 -13.77
CA SER A 44 4.85 2.43 -14.36
C SER A 44 3.89 2.01 -13.25
N GLY A 45 3.07 2.95 -12.78
CA GLY A 45 2.07 2.68 -11.73
C GLY A 45 1.23 1.42 -12.00
N GLY A 46 0.95 0.65 -10.94
CA GLY A 46 0.23 -0.62 -11.01
C GLY A 46 1.10 -1.88 -11.10
N GLU A 47 2.42 -1.74 -11.25
CA GLU A 47 3.33 -2.89 -11.15
C GLU A 47 3.58 -3.30 -9.70
N ILE A 48 3.47 -4.61 -9.44
CA ILE A 48 3.79 -5.19 -8.14
C ILE A 48 5.27 -5.54 -8.10
N VAL A 49 5.96 -5.00 -7.11
CA VAL A 49 7.33 -5.36 -6.76
C VAL A 49 7.30 -6.26 -5.53
N LYS A 50 7.98 -7.40 -5.64
CA LYS A 50 8.15 -8.37 -4.56
C LYS A 50 9.62 -8.71 -4.40
N PHE A 51 10.10 -8.71 -3.18
CA PHE A 51 11.43 -9.24 -2.88
C PHE A 51 11.48 -9.78 -1.45
N LYS A 52 12.46 -10.66 -1.21
CA LYS A 52 12.73 -11.24 0.10
C LYS A 52 14.05 -10.70 0.61
N GLN A 53 14.09 -10.28 1.86
CA GLN A 53 15.31 -9.85 2.51
C GLN A 53 15.29 -10.26 3.97
N MET A 54 16.38 -10.91 4.40
CA MET A 54 16.43 -11.64 5.67
C MET A 54 15.30 -12.68 5.70
N ASP A 55 14.48 -12.67 6.74
CA ASP A 55 13.31 -13.53 6.93
C ASP A 55 11.98 -12.83 6.62
N LEU A 56 12.03 -11.67 5.94
CA LEU A 56 10.86 -10.87 5.61
C LEU A 56 10.62 -10.82 4.11
N ASN A 57 9.34 -10.90 3.73
CA ASN A 57 8.86 -10.70 2.38
C ASN A 57 8.25 -9.30 2.26
N PHE A 58 8.67 -8.58 1.24
CA PHE A 58 8.20 -7.25 0.92
C PHE A 58 7.36 -7.34 -0.34
N VAL A 59 6.12 -6.87 -0.27
CA VAL A 59 5.19 -6.84 -1.39
C VAL A 59 4.63 -5.44 -1.47
N GLY A 60 4.78 -4.78 -2.61
CA GLY A 60 4.28 -3.42 -2.75
C GLY A 60 4.07 -3.02 -4.19
N CYS A 61 3.49 -1.84 -4.39
CA CYS A 61 3.33 -1.25 -5.71
C CYS A 61 3.54 0.26 -5.66
N THR A 62 3.72 0.83 -6.84
CA THR A 62 3.69 2.27 -7.04
C THR A 62 2.26 2.71 -7.39
N LEU A 63 1.79 3.75 -6.71
CA LEU A 63 0.48 4.35 -6.82
C LEU A 63 0.60 5.74 -7.45
N ARG A 64 -0.37 6.11 -8.28
CA ARG A 64 -0.53 7.49 -8.74
C ARG A 64 -1.61 8.17 -7.92
N LEU A 65 -1.22 9.21 -7.19
CA LEU A 65 -2.09 10.06 -6.39
C LEU A 65 -2.63 11.19 -7.27
N THR A 66 -3.93 11.17 -7.53
CA THR A 66 -4.63 12.15 -8.34
C THR A 66 -4.81 13.45 -7.55
N GLY A 67 -4.56 14.61 -8.17
CA GLY A 67 -4.69 15.93 -7.52
C GLY A 67 -3.38 16.50 -6.97
N GLU A 68 -2.26 15.77 -7.06
CA GLU A 68 -0.93 16.27 -6.72
C GLU A 68 -0.08 16.55 -7.98
N LYS A 69 0.95 17.39 -7.87
CA LYS A 69 1.86 17.68 -9.00
C LYS A 69 2.45 16.38 -9.55
N PRO A 70 2.78 16.27 -10.87
CA PRO A 70 3.14 15.00 -11.51
C PRO A 70 4.25 14.17 -10.84
N ARG A 71 5.20 14.82 -10.15
CA ARG A 71 6.26 14.14 -9.38
C ARG A 71 5.88 13.84 -7.92
N GLN A 72 5.05 14.66 -7.30
CA GLN A 72 4.55 14.46 -5.93
C GLN A 72 3.41 13.43 -5.89
N GLY A 73 2.68 13.28 -7.00
CA GLY A 73 1.60 12.32 -7.13
C GLY A 73 2.05 10.88 -7.34
N ILE A 74 3.27 10.50 -6.96
CA ILE A 74 3.75 9.12 -7.01
C ILE A 74 4.04 8.67 -5.59
N ALA A 75 3.35 7.63 -5.13
CA ALA A 75 3.55 7.01 -3.83
C ALA A 75 3.89 5.53 -3.97
N SER A 76 4.52 4.95 -2.96
CA SER A 76 4.72 3.51 -2.86
C SER A 76 4.07 2.99 -1.59
N LEU A 77 3.27 1.93 -1.74
CA LEU A 77 2.62 1.23 -0.65
C LEU A 77 3.22 -0.17 -0.55
N VAL A 78 3.78 -0.51 0.61
CA VAL A 78 4.55 -1.75 0.82
C VAL A 78 4.07 -2.47 2.06
N ALA A 79 3.59 -3.69 1.90
CA ALA A 79 3.32 -4.61 2.99
C ALA A 79 4.53 -5.51 3.25
N ILE A 80 4.76 -5.80 4.53
CA ILE A 80 5.80 -6.71 5.03
C ILE A 80 5.11 -7.91 5.67
N THR A 81 5.53 -9.11 5.29
CA THR A 81 5.04 -10.39 5.87
C THR A 81 6.21 -11.35 6.09
N ASP A 82 6.24 -12.05 7.22
CA ASP A 82 7.17 -13.15 7.48
C ASP A 82 6.69 -14.48 6.86
N ASP A 83 5.41 -14.58 6.51
CA ASP A 83 4.81 -15.79 5.94
C ASP A 83 4.85 -15.76 4.40
N GLU A 84 5.69 -16.62 3.81
CA GLU A 84 5.87 -16.75 2.36
C GLU A 84 4.57 -17.19 1.65
N ARG A 85 3.71 -17.95 2.34
CA ARG A 85 2.43 -18.43 1.78
C ARG A 85 1.43 -17.30 1.56
N GLU A 86 1.61 -16.17 2.24
CA GLU A 86 0.71 -15.02 2.18
C GLU A 86 1.09 -14.05 1.05
N VAL A 87 2.27 -14.17 0.45
CA VAL A 87 2.81 -13.23 -0.55
C VAL A 87 1.83 -13.01 -1.71
N SER A 88 1.32 -14.09 -2.33
CA SER A 88 0.39 -13.99 -3.46
C SER A 88 -0.95 -13.35 -3.08
N ARG A 89 -1.42 -13.60 -1.85
CA ARG A 89 -2.65 -13.03 -1.30
C ARG A 89 -2.49 -11.53 -1.06
N VAL A 90 -1.36 -11.14 -0.47
CA VAL A 90 -1.01 -9.75 -0.17
C VAL A 90 -0.83 -8.96 -1.47
N GLU A 91 -0.18 -9.53 -2.47
CA GLU A 91 -0.06 -8.95 -3.82
C GLU A 91 -1.43 -8.63 -4.42
N SER A 92 -2.34 -9.62 -4.44
CA SER A 92 -3.69 -9.42 -4.96
C SER A 92 -4.46 -8.35 -4.18
N GLY A 93 -4.28 -8.30 -2.86
CA GLY A 93 -4.88 -7.27 -2.02
C GLY A 93 -4.31 -5.87 -2.30
N ILE A 94 -2.99 -5.76 -2.48
CA ILE A 94 -2.32 -4.49 -2.79
C ILE A 94 -2.75 -3.96 -4.16
N LEU A 95 -2.87 -4.83 -5.17
CA LEU A 95 -3.43 -4.45 -6.47
C LEU A 95 -4.83 -3.88 -6.31
N LYS A 96 -5.67 -4.51 -5.47
CA LYS A 96 -7.03 -4.01 -5.24
C LYS A 96 -7.06 -2.64 -4.58
N VAL A 97 -6.17 -2.42 -3.61
CA VAL A 97 -5.98 -1.11 -2.97
C VAL A 97 -5.50 -0.08 -4.00
N ALA A 98 -4.58 -0.45 -4.89
CA ALA A 98 -4.06 0.41 -5.93
C ALA A 98 -5.14 0.86 -6.92
N GLU A 99 -6.01 -0.05 -7.34
CA GLU A 99 -7.17 0.25 -8.19
C GLU A 99 -8.13 1.26 -7.52
N SER A 100 -8.49 1.02 -6.26
CA SER A 100 -9.39 1.91 -5.50
C SER A 100 -8.78 3.30 -5.28
N ILE A 101 -7.47 3.39 -5.06
CA ILE A 101 -6.77 4.69 -4.90
C ILE A 101 -6.68 5.44 -6.23
N SER A 102 -6.29 4.75 -7.30
CA SER A 102 -6.06 5.37 -8.62
C SER A 102 -7.36 5.89 -9.26
N SER A 103 -8.51 5.37 -8.85
CA SER A 103 -9.84 5.82 -9.29
C SER A 103 -10.41 6.96 -8.41
N SER A 104 -9.58 7.59 -7.59
CA SER A 104 -9.99 8.61 -6.62
C SER A 104 -9.07 9.84 -6.59
N ASP A 105 -9.60 10.96 -6.10
CA ASP A 105 -8.81 12.16 -5.75
C ASP A 105 -8.10 11.95 -4.40
N MET A 106 -7.15 11.01 -4.39
CA MET A 106 -6.37 10.64 -3.21
C MET A 106 -5.09 11.47 -3.12
N THR A 107 -4.85 12.09 -1.95
CA THR A 107 -3.59 12.75 -1.61
C THR A 107 -2.72 11.88 -0.70
N ALA A 108 -1.44 12.20 -0.59
CA ALA A 108 -0.50 11.49 0.25
C ALA A 108 -0.91 11.50 1.73
N GLU A 109 -1.40 12.65 2.21
CA GLU A 109 -1.88 12.81 3.59
C GLU A 109 -3.10 11.94 3.88
N ARG A 110 -4.09 11.94 2.99
CA ARG A 110 -5.30 11.11 3.13
C ARG A 110 -4.97 9.62 3.09
N LEU A 111 -4.08 9.22 2.19
CA LEU A 111 -3.63 7.82 2.11
C LEU A 111 -2.89 7.40 3.38
N ARG A 112 -2.07 8.29 3.96
CA ARG A 112 -1.41 8.05 5.25
C ARG A 112 -2.43 7.80 6.36
N ASP A 113 -3.48 8.60 6.42
CA ASP A 113 -4.53 8.46 7.45
C ASP A 113 -5.36 7.19 7.27
N LEU A 114 -5.46 6.67 6.04
CA LEU A 114 -6.13 5.41 5.71
C LEU A 114 -5.27 4.15 5.94
N LEU A 115 -3.99 4.27 6.28
CA LEU A 115 -3.10 3.11 6.51
C LEU A 115 -3.65 2.06 7.48
N PRO A 116 -4.30 2.42 8.62
CA PRO A 116 -4.88 1.43 9.50
C PRO A 116 -5.99 0.60 8.84
N ASP A 117 -6.81 1.22 8.00
CA ASP A 117 -7.93 0.55 7.33
C ASP A 117 -7.44 -0.28 6.15
N VAL A 118 -6.46 0.21 5.39
CA VAL A 118 -5.76 -0.58 4.37
C VAL A 118 -5.08 -1.80 5.00
N PHE A 119 -4.42 -1.64 6.15
CA PHE A 119 -3.80 -2.75 6.86
C PHE A 119 -4.82 -3.80 7.32
N LYS A 120 -5.95 -3.37 7.89
CA LYS A 120 -7.06 -4.27 8.27
C LYS A 120 -7.61 -5.00 7.05
N PHE A 121 -7.85 -4.28 5.95
CA PHE A 121 -8.32 -4.85 4.70
C PHE A 121 -7.35 -5.92 4.20
N LEU A 122 -6.07 -5.59 4.05
CA LEU A 122 -5.06 -6.53 3.58
C LEU A 122 -4.87 -7.72 4.52
N SER A 123 -5.08 -7.55 5.82
CA SER A 123 -5.01 -8.65 6.81
C SER A 123 -6.22 -9.59 6.70
N ALA A 124 -7.40 -9.06 6.38
CA ALA A 124 -8.64 -9.83 6.23
C ALA A 124 -8.85 -10.35 4.80
N TYR A 125 -8.14 -9.81 3.80
CA TYR A 125 -8.35 -10.09 2.39
C TYR A 125 -8.19 -11.59 2.09
N ARG A 126 -9.21 -12.20 1.50
CA ARG A 126 -9.15 -13.58 1.01
C ARG A 126 -9.26 -13.54 -0.50
N VAL A 127 -8.29 -14.14 -1.19
CA VAL A 127 -8.42 -14.41 -2.63
C VAL A 127 -9.52 -15.45 -2.77
N LYS A 128 -10.73 -15.04 -3.13
CA LYS A 128 -11.73 -15.97 -3.63
C LYS A 128 -11.53 -16.06 -5.13
N GLU A 129 -10.93 -17.14 -5.59
CA GLU A 129 -11.09 -17.56 -6.98
C GLU A 129 -12.56 -17.91 -7.16
N GLY A 130 -13.33 -16.98 -7.74
CA GLY A 130 -14.78 -17.11 -7.94
C GLY A 130 -15.62 -16.38 -6.89
N GLU A 131 -16.39 -15.40 -7.37
CA GLU A 131 -17.51 -14.73 -6.67
C GLU A 131 -17.20 -14.02 -5.33
N VAL A 132 -16.86 -12.72 -5.41
CA VAL A 132 -17.52 -11.71 -4.55
C VAL A 132 -17.61 -10.37 -5.30
N GLU A 133 -18.63 -10.22 -6.14
CA GLU A 133 -19.28 -8.91 -6.22
C GLU A 133 -19.92 -8.64 -4.85
N GLY A 134 -19.56 -7.51 -4.21
CA GLY A 134 -20.49 -6.81 -3.34
C GLY A 134 -20.08 -6.52 -1.88
N LYS A 135 -19.33 -7.38 -1.18
CA LYS A 135 -19.11 -7.17 0.28
C LYS A 135 -17.77 -6.53 0.66
N ASP A 136 -16.64 -7.02 0.13
CA ASP A 136 -15.32 -6.52 0.54
C ASP A 136 -14.93 -5.23 -0.17
N LYS A 137 -15.38 -5.04 -1.42
CA LYS A 137 -15.27 -3.77 -2.14
C LYS A 137 -15.94 -2.64 -1.35
N GLY A 138 -17.08 -2.90 -0.72
CA GLY A 138 -17.80 -1.91 0.07
C GLY A 138 -17.08 -1.44 1.33
N ALA A 139 -16.21 -2.25 1.94
CA ALA A 139 -15.49 -1.82 3.15
C ALA A 139 -14.33 -0.88 2.81
N LEU A 140 -13.55 -1.22 1.78
CA LEU A 140 -12.48 -0.36 1.28
C LEU A 140 -13.05 0.90 0.62
N ASP A 141 -14.08 0.78 -0.22
CA ASP A 141 -14.71 1.94 -0.87
C ASP A 141 -15.36 2.86 0.18
N LYS A 142 -16.02 2.34 1.22
CA LYS A 142 -16.53 3.18 2.33
C LYS A 142 -15.43 3.86 3.14
N ALA A 143 -14.30 3.20 3.37
CA ALA A 143 -13.15 3.82 4.05
C ALA A 143 -12.57 4.94 3.18
N VAL A 144 -12.43 4.70 1.87
CA VAL A 144 -12.00 5.69 0.89
C VAL A 144 -13.00 6.86 0.79
N GLU A 145 -14.31 6.60 0.77
CA GLU A 145 -15.36 7.63 0.78
C GLU A 145 -15.37 8.47 2.06
N ARG A 146 -15.17 7.84 3.23
CA ARG A 146 -15.00 8.57 4.50
C ARG A 146 -13.76 9.47 4.47
N GLY A 147 -12.66 9.01 3.88
CA GLY A 147 -11.46 9.82 3.64
C GLY A 147 -11.66 10.97 2.65
N ARG A 148 -12.69 10.93 1.79
CA ARG A 148 -13.05 12.01 0.85
C ARG A 148 -13.82 13.17 1.52
N GLY A 149 -14.37 12.98 2.71
CA GLY A 149 -15.10 14.04 3.44
C GLY A 149 -16.54 14.28 2.99
N PHE A 150 -17.19 13.32 2.32
CA PHE A 150 -18.61 13.39 2.03
C PHE A 150 -19.42 12.82 3.22
N PHE A 151 -20.04 13.72 3.99
CA PHE A 151 -21.31 13.47 4.68
C PHE A 151 -22.40 14.24 3.94
#